data_AF-A0A2S6TVT7-F1
#
_entry.id   AF-A0A2S6TVT7-F1
#
_cell.length_a   1.000
_cell.length_b   1.000
_cell.length_c   1.000
_cell.angle_alpha   90.00
_cell.angle_beta   90.00
_cell.angle_gamma   90.00
#
_symmetry.space_group_name_H-M   'P 1'
#
loop_
_entity.id
_entity.type
_entity.pdbx_description
1 polymer ?
#
loop_
_entity_poly.entity_id
_entity_poly.type
_entity_poly.pdbx_seq_one_letter_code
_entity_poly.pdbx_strand_id
1 'polypeptide(L)' 'MTRLLAISAVAFGLWLLPYSGDAQDISVEARVIDGMTLEVQGQRLRLFGIDAPDLKQTCRWPNKVIPCG' A
#
# COMPACT_ATOMS: atom_id res chain seq x y z
N MET A 1 -0.58 19.88 -44.90
CA MET A 1 0.67 19.70 -44.11
C MET A 1 0.67 20.54 -42.83
N THR A 2 0.35 21.83 -42.87
CA THR A 2 0.29 22.71 -41.67
C THR A 2 -0.65 22.24 -40.56
N ARG A 3 -1.83 21.70 -40.89
CA ARG A 3 -2.77 21.13 -39.89
C ARG A 3 -2.22 19.89 -39.16
N LEU A 4 -1.45 19.05 -39.85
CA LEU A 4 -0.84 17.85 -39.26
C LEU A 4 0.28 18.21 -38.28
N LEU A 5 1.10 19.20 -38.64
CA LEU A 5 2.14 19.74 -37.75
C LEU A 5 1.55 20.34 -36.48
N ALA A 6 0.43 21.07 -36.60
CA ALA A 6 -0.27 21.65 -35.46
C ALA A 6 -0.81 20.56 -34.51
N ILE A 7 -1.42 19.50 -35.06
CA ILE A 7 -1.96 18.38 -34.25
C ILE A 7 -0.84 17.64 -33.52
N SER A 8 0.27 17.32 -34.21
CA SER A 8 1.41 16.66 -33.57
C SER A 8 2.05 17.52 -32.47
N ALA A 9 2.15 18.84 -32.68
CA ALA A 9 2.66 19.76 -31.67
C ALA A 9 1.77 19.82 -30.42
N VAL A 10 0.44 19.85 -30.61
CA VAL A 10 -0.52 19.82 -29.49
C VAL A 10 -0.46 18.48 -28.75
N ALA A 11 -0.45 17.36 -29.47
CA ALA A 11 -0.39 16.03 -28.86
C ALA A 11 0.92 15.85 -28.05
N PHE A 12 2.05 16.29 -28.59
CA PHE A 12 3.33 16.26 -27.89
C PHE A 12 3.32 17.17 -26.66
N GLY A 13 2.77 18.38 -26.77
CA GLY A 13 2.58 19.29 -25.63
C GLY A 13 1.70 18.70 -24.54
N LEU A 14 0.64 17.97 -24.89
CA LEU A 14 -0.25 17.30 -23.94
C LEU A 14 0.44 16.13 -23.23
N TRP A 15 1.37 15.44 -23.91
CA TRP A 15 2.12 14.32 -23.35
C TRP A 15 3.21 14.76 -22.36
N LEU A 16 3.65 16.01 -22.46
CA LEU A 16 4.62 16.61 -21.53
C LEU A 16 3.99 17.16 -20.25
N LEU A 17 2.65 17.10 -20.10
CA LEU A 17 2.00 17.54 -18.88
C LEU A 17 2.37 16.60 -17.72
N PRO A 18 2.91 17.13 -16.61
CA PRO A 18 3.22 16.31 -15.44
C PRO A 18 1.92 15.76 -14.85
N TYR A 19 1.91 14.46 -14.57
CA TYR A 19 0.81 13.82 -13.87
C TYR A 19 0.95 14.11 -12.38
N SER A 20 0.14 15.03 -11.85
CA SER A 20 0.02 15.24 -10.42
C SER A 20 -0.83 14.10 -9.84
N GLY A 21 -0.18 13.06 -9.33
CA GLY A 21 -0.85 12.05 -8.51
C GLY A 21 -1.10 12.64 -7.12
N ASP A 22 -2.34 12.96 -6.79
CA ASP A 22 -2.72 13.28 -5.42
C ASP A 22 -2.60 12.00 -4.57
N ALA A 23 -1.71 12.03 -3.58
CA ALA A 23 -1.67 11.01 -2.55
C ALA A 23 -2.91 11.21 -1.67
N GLN A 24 -3.98 10.47 -1.98
CA GLN A 24 -5.18 10.50 -1.16
C GLN A 24 -5.02 9.58 0.05
N ASP A 25 -5.17 10.16 1.23
CA ASP A 25 -5.33 9.40 2.46
C ASP A 25 -6.73 8.80 2.50
N ILE A 26 -6.79 7.47 2.54
CA ILE A 26 -8.04 6.72 2.65
C ILE A 26 -8.22 6.33 4.12
N SER A 27 -9.36 6.70 4.70
CA SER A 27 -9.74 6.32 6.08
C SER A 27 -10.98 5.43 6.04
N VAL A 28 -10.84 4.19 6.49
CA VAL A 28 -11.93 3.20 6.54
C VAL A 28 -11.83 2.45 7.87
N GLU A 29 -12.97 1.99 8.39
CA GLU A 29 -12.97 1.08 9.51
C GLU A 29 -12.24 -0.23 9.15
N ALA A 30 -11.30 -0.60 10.01
CA ALA A 30 -10.50 -1.80 9.87
C ALA A 30 -10.50 -2.57 11.18
N ARG A 31 -10.55 -3.90 11.08
CA ARG A 31 -10.35 -4.80 12.20
C ARG A 31 -8.90 -5.31 12.20
N VAL A 32 -8.22 -5.17 13.33
CA VAL A 32 -6.88 -5.75 13.51
C VAL A 32 -7.01 -7.26 13.68
N ILE A 33 -6.33 -8.03 12.83
CA ILE A 33 -6.25 -9.48 12.93
C ILE A 33 -5.00 -9.87 13.69
N ASP A 34 -3.83 -9.37 13.25
CA ASP A 34 -2.53 -9.56 13.89
C ASP A 34 -1.58 -8.38 13.58
N GLY A 35 -0.30 -8.50 13.93
CA GLY A 35 0.69 -7.42 13.80
C GLY A 35 1.02 -7.00 12.36
N MET A 36 0.66 -7.78 11.35
CA MET A 36 0.85 -7.41 9.94
C MET A 36 -0.40 -7.60 9.08
N THR A 37 -1.53 -8.02 9.66
CA THR A 37 -2.75 -8.35 8.94
C THR A 37 -3.94 -7.55 9.47
N LEU A 38 -4.61 -6.83 8.57
CA LEU A 38 -5.84 -6.10 8.82
C LEU A 38 -6.98 -6.72 8.01
N GLU A 39 -8.21 -6.59 8.50
CA GLU A 39 -9.42 -6.91 7.76
C GLU A 39 -10.20 -5.62 7.49
N VAL A 40 -10.45 -5.32 6.23
CA VAL A 40 -11.19 -4.14 5.78
C VAL A 40 -12.31 -4.64 4.87
N GLN A 41 -13.57 -4.38 5.24
CA GLN A 41 -14.75 -4.78 4.46
C GLN A 41 -14.75 -6.27 4.04
N GLY A 42 -14.28 -7.16 4.92
CA GLY A 42 -14.21 -8.61 4.66
C GLY A 42 -13.00 -9.06 3.83
N GLN A 43 -12.15 -8.15 3.40
CA GLN A 43 -10.88 -8.48 2.74
C GLN A 43 -9.73 -8.41 3.73
N ARG A 44 -8.81 -9.38 3.66
CA ARG A 44 -7.58 -9.39 4.46
C ARG A 44 -6.46 -8.71 3.70
N LEU A 45 -5.86 -7.71 4.32
CA LEU A 45 -4.73 -6.95 3.80
C LEU A 45 -3.50 -7.27 4.64
N ARG A 46 -2.39 -7.57 3.98
CA ARG A 46 -1.08 -7.75 4.63
C ARG A 46 -0.24 -6.51 4.43
N LEU A 47 0.30 -5.97 5.52
CA LEU A 47 1.10 -4.76 5.51
C LEU A 47 2.44 -5.02 4.81
N PHE A 48 2.69 -4.28 3.73
CA PHE A 48 3.94 -4.36 3.00
C PHE A 48 5.09 -3.75 3.81
N GLY A 49 6.25 -4.42 3.83
CA GLY A 49 7.45 -3.93 4.49
C GLY A 49 7.45 -4.05 6.03
N ILE A 50 6.38 -4.60 6.63
CA ILE A 50 6.31 -4.88 8.06
C ILE A 50 6.55 -6.37 8.29
N ASP A 51 7.52 -6.67 9.16
CA ASP A 51 7.73 -8.00 9.71
C ASP A 51 7.35 -8.00 11.19
N ALA A 52 6.34 -8.80 11.54
CA ALA A 52 5.73 -8.85 12.85
C ALA A 52 5.59 -10.33 13.28
N PRO A 53 5.63 -10.64 14.58
CA PRO A 53 5.39 -12.00 15.03
C PRO A 53 3.99 -12.50 14.64
N ASP A 54 3.90 -13.74 14.18
CA ASP A 54 2.61 -14.42 14.02
C ASP A 54 1.98 -14.66 15.41
N LEU A 55 0.65 -14.59 15.51
CA LEU A 55 -0.07 -14.79 16.77
C LEU A 55 0.21 -16.14 17.46
N LYS A 56 0.56 -17.16 16.68
CA LYS A 56 0.87 -18.50 17.18
C LYS A 56 2.37 -18.68 17.44
N GLN A 57 3.19 -17.67 17.13
CA GLN A 57 4.62 -17.72 17.34
C GLN A 57 4.95 -17.61 18.83
N THR A 58 5.99 -18.35 19.23
CA THR A 58 6.51 -18.30 20.59
C THR A 58 7.97 -17.90 20.61
N CYS A 59 8.34 -17.10 21.61
CA CYS A 59 9.67 -16.56 21.83
C CYS A 59 10.32 -17.26 23.03
N ARG A 60 11.63 -17.51 22.95
CA ARG A 60 12.39 -18.13 24.05
C ARG A 60 12.94 -17.04 24.95
N TRP A 61 12.54 -17.06 26.20
CA TRP A 61 13.22 -16.37 27.31
C TRP A 61 14.12 -17.37 28.02
N PRO A 62 15.19 -16.94 28.73
CA PRO A 62 16.16 -17.81 29.39
C PRO A 62 15.65 -19.15 29.94
N ASN A 63 14.50 -19.18 30.62
CA ASN A 63 13.91 -20.41 31.17
C ASN A 63 12.40 -20.56 30.88
N LYS A 64 11.87 -19.89 29.85
CA LYS A 64 10.43 -19.96 29.51
C LYS A 64 10.19 -19.77 28.02
N VAL A 65 9.15 -20.42 27.51
CA VAL A 65 8.58 -20.13 26.18
C VAL A 65 7.38 -19.24 26.42
N ILE A 66 7.36 -18.06 25.79
CA ILE A 66 6.28 -17.07 25.91
C ILE A 66 5.69 -16.79 24.53
N PRO A 67 4.44 -16.33 24.42
CA PRO A 67 3.94 -15.75 23.16
C PRO A 67 4.87 -14.63 22.68
N CYS A 68 5.10 -14.54 21.37
CA CYS A 68 5.82 -13.40 20.82
C CYS A 68 4.86 -12.20 20.66
N GLY A 69 5.20 -11.07 21.28
CA GLY A 69 4.38 -9.85 21.27
C GLY A 69 4.01 -9.39 22.68
#